data_AF-A0A1V6IKD1-F1
#
_entry.id   AF-A0A1V6IKD1-F1
#
_cell.length_a   1.000
_cell.length_b   1.000
_cell.length_c   1.000
_cell.angle_alpha   90.00
_cell.angle_beta   90.00
_cell.angle_gamma   90.00
#
_symmetry.space_group_name_H-M   'P 1'
#
loop_
_entity.id
_entity.type
_entity.pdbx_description
1 polymer ?
#
loop_
_entity_poly.entity_id
_entity_poly.type
_entity_poly.pdbx_seq_one_letter_code
_entity_poly.pdbx_strand_id
1 'polypeptide(L)'
;MAVIKSAIELAMERTKNIVLGDEEKKVLAGKEADNRLRSIVRRFFSGITDIDGVKKEIDGYDVDRNLKRSVVIDILLENFDIRNERLFDLFDIVCSDLDDSLKAELEMLKKRFAEQMERKEILIRREIMERLEKDGISGDGLDLNVGAWTEWEAGLKEIQTVFKDRFAEWKKKLVKS
;
A
#
# COMPACT_ATOMS: atom_id res chain seq x y z
N MET A 1 54.02 23.79 -24.17
CA MET A 1 52.88 23.18 -24.90
C MET A 1 51.79 22.93 -23.88
N ALA A 2 50.77 23.79 -23.82
CA ALA A 2 49.72 23.72 -22.81
C ALA A 2 48.60 22.82 -23.33
N VAL A 3 48.48 21.62 -22.78
CA VAL A 3 47.38 20.70 -23.11
C VAL A 3 46.15 21.18 -22.34
N ILE A 4 45.17 21.72 -23.06
CA ILE A 4 43.87 22.11 -22.50
C ILE A 4 43.11 20.82 -22.21
N LYS A 5 42.95 20.48 -20.92
CA LYS A 5 42.12 19.36 -20.49
C LYS A 5 40.67 19.59 -20.89
N SER A 6 40.00 18.53 -21.33
CA SER A 6 38.57 18.57 -21.66
C SER A 6 37.73 18.88 -20.41
N ALA A 7 36.60 19.56 -20.58
CA ALA A 7 35.64 19.82 -19.50
C ALA A 7 35.18 18.53 -18.81
N ILE A 8 35.14 17.42 -19.54
CA ILE A 8 34.81 16.08 -19.00
C ILE A 8 35.95 15.55 -18.12
N GLU A 9 37.21 15.70 -18.54
CA GLU A 9 38.36 15.29 -17.73
C GLU A 9 38.45 16.10 -16.44
N LEU A 10 38.14 17.40 -16.50
CA LEU A 10 38.08 18.29 -15.34
C LEU A 10 36.96 17.91 -14.37
N ALA A 11 35.80 17.49 -14.89
CA ALA A 11 34.68 17.00 -14.09
C ALA A 11 34.98 15.63 -13.44
N MET A 12 35.64 14.73 -14.17
CA MET A 12 36.08 13.42 -13.66
C MET A 12 37.17 13.55 -12.60
N GLU A 13 38.13 14.47 -12.74
CA GLU A 13 39.12 14.76 -11.68
C GLU A 13 38.47 15.31 -10.41
N ARG A 14 37.43 16.15 -10.53
CA ARG A 14 36.70 16.72 -9.38
C ARG A 14 35.82 15.69 -8.66
N THR A 15 35.35 14.68 -9.35
CA THR A 15 34.49 13.62 -8.79
C THR A 15 35.27 12.39 -8.31
N LYS A 16 36.55 12.25 -8.71
CA LYS A 16 37.42 11.10 -8.37
C LYS A 16 37.64 10.87 -6.87
N ASN A 17 37.47 11.92 -6.05
CA ASN A 17 37.60 11.86 -4.58
C ASN A 17 36.25 11.96 -3.85
N ILE A 18 35.12 11.97 -4.56
CA ILE A 18 33.79 11.87 -3.94
C ILE A 18 33.50 10.39 -3.76
N VAL A 19 34.15 9.79 -2.76
CA VAL A 19 33.72 8.50 -2.23
C VAL A 19 32.54 8.82 -1.33
N LEU A 20 31.32 8.56 -1.81
CA LEU A 20 30.12 8.63 -0.98
C LEU A 20 30.41 7.87 0.33
N GLY A 21 30.23 8.54 1.46
CA GLY A 21 30.39 7.90 2.76
C GLY A 21 29.45 6.70 2.86
N ASP A 22 29.79 5.70 3.66
CA ASP A 22 28.96 4.49 3.79
C ASP A 22 27.51 4.82 4.23
N GLU A 23 27.32 5.94 4.95
CA GLU A 23 26.00 6.45 5.31
C GLU A 23 25.24 7.05 4.12
N GLU A 24 25.91 7.82 3.27
CA GLU A 24 25.30 8.37 2.05
C GLU A 24 24.96 7.26 1.05
N LYS A 25 25.79 6.21 0.95
CA LYS A 25 25.49 5.02 0.13
C LYS A 25 24.26 4.27 0.63
N LYS A 26 24.10 4.10 1.95
CA LYS A 26 22.91 3.47 2.54
C LYS A 26 21.64 4.29 2.28
N VAL A 27 21.72 5.61 2.42
CA VAL A 27 20.61 6.52 2.11
C VAL A 27 20.24 6.47 0.63
N LEU A 28 21.24 6.41 -0.26
CA LEU A 28 21.01 6.30 -1.70
C LEU A 28 20.36 4.96 -2.07
N ALA A 29 20.88 3.85 -1.54
CA ALA A 29 20.35 2.51 -1.75
C ALA A 29 18.90 2.37 -1.23
N GLY A 30 18.59 2.97 -0.07
CA GLY A 30 17.23 3.03 0.46
C GLY A 30 16.27 3.81 -0.44
N LYS A 31 16.71 4.95 -0.99
CA LYS A 31 15.92 5.75 -1.94
C LYS A 31 15.71 5.04 -3.28
N GLU A 32 16.71 4.34 -3.78
CA GLU A 32 16.59 3.55 -5.01
C GLU A 32 15.61 2.39 -4.83
N ALA A 33 15.69 1.70 -3.69
CA ALA A 33 14.74 0.64 -3.33
C ALA A 33 13.30 1.16 -3.22
N ASP A 34 13.10 2.29 -2.52
CA ASP A 34 11.78 2.94 -2.40
C ASP A 34 11.20 3.31 -3.77
N ASN A 35 11.97 4.00 -4.62
CA ASN A 35 11.53 4.39 -5.96
C ASN A 35 11.17 3.16 -6.83
N ARG A 36 12.00 2.12 -6.79
CA ARG A 36 11.77 0.91 -7.59
C ARG A 36 10.53 0.15 -7.12
N LEU A 37 10.38 -0.04 -5.81
CA LEU A 37 9.24 -0.76 -5.23
C LEU A 37 7.94 0.02 -5.43
N ARG A 38 7.96 1.36 -5.30
CA ARG A 38 6.82 2.23 -5.65
C ARG A 38 6.39 2.06 -7.10
N SER A 39 7.35 1.99 -8.03
CA SER A 39 7.04 1.77 -9.45
C SER A 39 6.34 0.42 -9.68
N ILE A 40 6.82 -0.65 -9.03
CA ILE A 40 6.23 -1.99 -9.13
C ILE A 40 4.79 -1.99 -8.57
N VAL A 41 4.60 -1.50 -7.36
CA VAL A 41 3.29 -1.44 -6.70
C VAL A 41 2.31 -0.58 -7.50
N ARG A 42 2.75 0.55 -8.05
CA ARG A 42 1.91 1.41 -8.88
C ARG A 42 1.45 0.70 -10.16
N ARG A 43 2.34 -0.01 -10.85
CA ARG A 43 1.97 -0.79 -12.05
C ARG A 43 0.93 -1.85 -11.74
N PHE A 44 1.08 -2.52 -10.59
CA PHE A 44 0.13 -3.50 -10.12
C PHE A 44 -1.26 -2.91 -9.85
N PHE A 45 -1.32 -1.81 -9.09
CA PHE A 45 -2.59 -1.12 -8.83
C PHE A 45 -3.22 -0.54 -10.09
N SER A 46 -2.42 -0.22 -11.10
CA SER A 46 -2.91 0.20 -12.42
C SER A 46 -3.36 -0.97 -13.31
N GLY A 47 -3.25 -2.23 -12.84
CA GLY A 47 -3.60 -3.42 -13.60
C GLY A 47 -2.62 -3.79 -14.73
N ILE A 48 -1.49 -3.07 -14.85
CA ILE A 48 -0.48 -3.31 -15.89
C ILE A 48 0.26 -4.63 -15.65
N THR A 49 0.48 -4.96 -14.38
CA THR A 49 1.12 -6.21 -13.96
C THR A 49 0.14 -7.01 -13.10
N ASP A 50 0.11 -8.32 -13.27
CA ASP A 50 -0.64 -9.25 -12.44
C ASP A 50 0.13 -9.59 -11.14
N ILE A 51 -0.50 -10.38 -10.28
CA ILE A 51 0.04 -10.72 -8.96
C ILE A 51 1.32 -11.55 -9.05
N ASP A 52 1.40 -12.47 -10.00
CA ASP A 52 2.57 -13.32 -10.24
C ASP A 52 3.75 -12.54 -10.82
N GLY A 53 3.48 -11.60 -11.74
CA GLY A 53 4.48 -10.70 -12.30
C GLY A 53 5.09 -9.82 -11.22
N VAL A 54 4.25 -9.25 -10.35
CA VAL A 54 4.74 -8.43 -9.23
C VAL A 54 5.56 -9.24 -8.25
N LYS A 55 5.11 -10.45 -7.90
CA LYS A 55 5.88 -11.35 -7.04
C LYS A 55 7.28 -11.58 -7.61
N LYS A 56 7.39 -11.89 -8.90
CA LYS A 56 8.68 -12.08 -9.58
C LYS A 56 9.54 -10.83 -9.58
N GLU A 57 8.96 -9.66 -9.82
CA GLU A 57 9.69 -8.39 -9.79
C GLU A 57 10.20 -8.02 -8.38
N ILE A 58 9.39 -8.27 -7.35
CA ILE A 58 9.76 -8.07 -5.96
C ILE A 58 10.85 -9.06 -5.58
N ASP A 59 10.67 -10.36 -5.81
CA ASP A 59 11.62 -11.40 -5.44
C ASP A 59 12.96 -11.25 -6.17
N GLY A 60 12.93 -10.90 -7.46
CA GLY A 60 14.11 -10.70 -8.30
C GLY A 60 14.89 -9.40 -8.02
N TYR A 61 14.37 -8.51 -7.18
CA TYR A 61 15.08 -7.29 -6.80
C TYR A 61 16.08 -7.59 -5.65
N ASP A 62 17.38 -7.46 -5.92
CA ASP A 62 18.45 -7.81 -4.97
C ASP A 62 18.63 -6.73 -3.89
N VAL A 63 17.73 -6.77 -2.90
CA VAL A 63 17.74 -5.92 -1.70
C VAL A 63 17.34 -6.78 -0.51
N ASP A 64 17.85 -6.42 0.67
CA ASP A 64 17.47 -7.05 1.94
C ASP A 64 15.96 -7.28 2.04
N ARG A 65 15.58 -8.50 2.40
CA ARG A 65 14.18 -8.94 2.40
C ARG A 65 13.34 -8.13 3.40
N ASN A 66 13.89 -7.82 4.56
CA ASN A 66 13.17 -7.07 5.60
C ASN A 66 12.98 -5.61 5.18
N LEU A 67 13.98 -5.00 4.56
CA LEU A 67 13.87 -3.66 3.97
C LEU A 67 12.80 -3.65 2.86
N LYS A 68 12.84 -4.61 1.94
CA LYS A 68 11.86 -4.75 0.86
C LYS A 68 10.44 -4.89 1.42
N ARG A 69 10.24 -5.77 2.41
CA ARG A 69 8.97 -5.94 3.12
C ARG A 69 8.48 -4.64 3.75
N SER A 70 9.35 -3.99 4.52
CA SER A 70 9.02 -2.75 5.22
C SER A 70 8.59 -1.65 4.26
N VAL A 71 9.34 -1.45 3.17
CA VAL A 71 9.06 -0.44 2.14
C VAL A 71 7.75 -0.76 1.42
N VAL A 72 7.51 -2.01 1.02
CA VAL A 72 6.24 -2.35 0.36
C VAL A 72 5.06 -2.13 1.31
N ILE A 73 5.16 -2.54 2.58
CA ILE A 73 4.10 -2.28 3.57
C ILE A 73 3.87 -0.78 3.76
N ASP A 74 4.92 0.05 3.76
CA ASP A 74 4.77 1.51 3.80
C ASP A 74 3.98 2.04 2.60
N ILE A 75 4.32 1.59 1.40
CA ILE A 75 3.60 1.96 0.17
C ILE A 75 2.13 1.52 0.26
N LEU A 76 1.86 0.32 0.78
CA LEU A 76 0.49 -0.17 0.97
C LEU A 76 -0.30 0.65 2.00
N LEU A 77 0.33 1.05 3.11
CA LEU A 77 -0.28 1.90 4.14
C LEU A 77 -0.53 3.33 3.64
N GLU A 78 0.40 3.90 2.88
CA GLU A 78 0.27 5.22 2.28
C GLU A 78 -0.88 5.25 1.27
N ASN A 79 -0.96 4.24 0.39
CA ASN A 79 -1.96 4.10 -0.66
C ASN A 79 -3.13 3.22 -0.24
N PHE A 80 -3.37 3.07 1.07
CA PHE A 80 -4.41 2.19 1.59
C PHE A 80 -5.77 2.68 1.11
N ASP A 81 -6.33 2.01 0.11
CA ASP A 81 -7.65 2.27 -0.43
C ASP A 81 -8.49 1.00 -0.25
N ILE A 82 -9.57 1.16 0.50
CA ILE A 82 -10.48 0.07 0.85
C ILE A 82 -11.20 -0.53 -0.36
N ARG A 83 -11.30 0.23 -1.45
CA ARG A 83 -11.94 -0.22 -2.70
C ARG A 83 -11.00 -1.05 -3.55
N ASN A 84 -9.72 -1.05 -3.20
CA ASN A 84 -8.68 -1.74 -3.95
C ASN A 84 -8.40 -3.11 -3.31
N GLU A 85 -9.20 -4.11 -3.65
CA GLU A 85 -9.03 -5.48 -3.15
C GLU A 85 -7.63 -6.04 -3.41
N ARG A 86 -6.98 -5.59 -4.51
CA ARG A 86 -5.62 -6.00 -4.89
C ARG A 86 -4.59 -5.66 -3.83
N LEU A 87 -4.86 -4.68 -2.97
CA LEU A 87 -3.99 -4.33 -1.85
C LEU A 87 -3.77 -5.51 -0.91
N PHE A 88 -4.80 -6.33 -0.66
CA PHE A 88 -4.69 -7.50 0.21
C PHE A 88 -3.83 -8.61 -0.41
N ASP A 89 -3.90 -8.79 -1.73
CA ASP A 89 -3.05 -9.74 -2.44
C ASP A 89 -1.56 -9.40 -2.27
N LEU A 90 -1.21 -8.10 -2.28
CA LEU A 90 0.17 -7.65 -2.04
C LEU A 90 0.61 -7.87 -0.59
N PHE A 91 -0.28 -7.69 0.38
CA PHE A 91 0.01 -8.08 1.76
C PHE A 91 0.34 -9.57 1.83
N ASP A 92 -0.40 -10.44 1.14
CA ASP A 92 -0.16 -11.88 1.15
C ASP A 92 1.17 -12.29 0.53
N ILE A 93 1.58 -11.67 -0.58
CA ILE A 93 2.91 -11.93 -1.16
C ILE A 93 4.01 -11.58 -0.15
N VAL A 94 3.97 -10.34 0.34
CA VAL A 94 5.06 -9.73 1.11
C VAL A 94 5.16 -10.31 2.52
N CYS A 95 4.07 -10.94 2.98
CA CYS A 95 3.94 -11.56 4.29
C CYS A 95 3.91 -13.09 4.24
N SER A 96 4.14 -13.70 3.07
CA SER A 96 4.05 -15.14 2.86
C SER A 96 5.03 -15.96 3.71
N ASP A 97 6.13 -15.38 4.15
CA ASP A 97 7.18 -16.01 4.95
C ASP A 97 7.19 -15.59 6.42
N LEU A 98 6.17 -14.86 6.88
CA LEU A 98 6.00 -14.54 8.30
C LEU A 98 5.72 -15.78 9.15
N ASP A 99 6.00 -15.67 10.44
CA ASP A 99 5.57 -16.66 11.43
C ASP A 99 4.04 -16.77 11.49
N ASP A 100 3.57 -17.92 11.96
CA ASP A 100 2.14 -18.24 11.98
C ASP A 100 1.34 -17.28 12.87
N SER A 101 1.95 -16.71 13.92
CA SER A 101 1.27 -15.76 14.80
C SER A 101 1.02 -14.43 14.08
N LEU A 102 2.04 -13.86 13.41
CA LEU A 102 1.88 -12.61 12.66
C LEU A 102 0.96 -12.77 11.45
N LYS A 103 0.97 -13.93 10.78
CA LYS A 103 0.00 -14.27 9.73
C LYS A 103 -1.42 -14.34 10.28
N ALA A 104 -1.64 -15.01 11.41
CA ALA A 104 -2.96 -15.08 12.02
C ALA A 104 -3.48 -13.69 12.42
N GLU A 105 -2.61 -12.81 12.93
CA GLU A 105 -2.98 -11.41 13.20
C GLU A 105 -3.39 -10.65 11.93
N LEU A 106 -2.63 -10.81 10.84
CA LEU A 106 -2.95 -10.19 9.54
C LEU A 106 -4.31 -10.67 9.02
N GLU A 107 -4.57 -11.97 9.04
CA GLU A 107 -5.85 -12.55 8.62
C GLU A 107 -7.01 -12.09 9.50
N MET A 108 -6.80 -11.97 10.82
CA MET A 108 -7.81 -11.39 11.72
C MET A 108 -8.09 -9.92 11.40
N LEU A 109 -7.08 -9.13 11.01
CA LEU A 109 -7.28 -7.75 10.59
C LEU A 109 -8.11 -7.68 9.30
N LYS A 110 -7.79 -8.48 8.29
CA LYS A 110 -8.58 -8.56 7.03
C LYS A 110 -10.02 -8.99 7.28
N LYS A 111 -10.24 -10.02 8.11
CA LYS A 111 -11.58 -10.50 8.45
C LYS A 111 -12.40 -9.42 9.15
N ARG A 112 -11.84 -8.77 10.18
CA ARG A 112 -12.52 -7.68 10.89
C ARG A 112 -12.84 -6.52 9.96
N PHE A 113 -11.98 -6.24 9.00
CA PHE A 113 -12.20 -5.21 7.99
C PHE A 113 -13.43 -5.54 7.14
N ALA A 114 -13.48 -6.74 6.56
CA ALA A 114 -14.62 -7.20 5.77
C ALA A 114 -15.94 -7.16 6.57
N GLU A 115 -15.94 -7.62 7.82
CA GLU A 115 -17.11 -7.58 8.70
C GLU A 115 -17.57 -6.14 9.01
N GLN A 116 -16.65 -5.19 9.20
CA GLN A 116 -17.04 -3.79 9.45
C GLN A 116 -17.59 -3.12 8.18
N MET A 117 -17.03 -3.44 7.01
CA MET A 117 -17.54 -2.96 5.72
C MET A 117 -18.98 -3.42 5.49
N GLU A 118 -19.26 -4.70 5.64
CA GLU A 118 -20.60 -5.28 5.49
C GLU A 118 -21.60 -4.63 6.47
N ARG A 119 -21.22 -4.51 7.75
CA ARG A 119 -22.09 -3.87 8.76
C ARG A 119 -22.40 -2.42 8.43
N LYS A 120 -21.41 -1.66 7.99
CA LYS A 120 -21.59 -0.23 7.66
C LYS A 120 -22.48 -0.08 6.43
N GLU A 121 -22.34 -0.96 5.43
CA GLU A 121 -23.20 -0.98 4.26
C GLU A 121 -24.66 -1.24 4.64
N ILE A 122 -24.92 -2.25 5.49
CA ILE A 122 -26.28 -2.58 5.97
C ILE A 122 -26.89 -1.39 6.72
N LEU A 123 -26.13 -0.75 7.61
CA LEU A 123 -26.61 0.40 8.38
C LEU A 123 -26.98 1.58 7.48
N ILE A 124 -26.10 1.95 6.56
CA ILE A 124 -26.32 3.07 5.64
C ILE A 124 -27.48 2.78 4.69
N ARG A 125 -27.58 1.54 4.18
CA ARG A 125 -28.72 1.12 3.36
C ARG A 125 -30.03 1.31 4.10
N ARG A 126 -30.10 0.88 5.37
CA ARG A 126 -31.30 1.05 6.21
C ARG A 126 -31.63 2.53 6.42
N GLU A 127 -30.64 3.35 6.76
CA GLU A 127 -30.83 4.80 6.96
C GLU A 127 -31.34 5.51 5.71
N ILE A 128 -30.86 5.11 4.53
CA ILE A 128 -31.33 5.66 3.26
C ILE A 128 -32.76 5.20 2.96
N MET A 129 -33.06 3.91 3.15
CA MET A 129 -34.42 3.39 2.97
C MET A 129 -35.43 4.10 3.88
N GLU A 130 -35.13 4.25 5.16
CA GLU A 130 -35.99 4.98 6.11
C GLU A 130 -36.21 6.44 5.70
N ARG A 131 -35.23 7.09 5.05
CA ARG A 131 -35.37 8.45 4.51
C ARG A 131 -36.28 8.47 3.29
N LEU A 132 -36.06 7.56 2.35
CA LEU A 132 -36.89 7.43 1.15
C LEU A 132 -38.35 7.12 1.48
N GLU A 133 -38.59 6.24 2.45
CA GLU A 133 -39.94 5.93 2.93
C GLU A 133 -40.65 7.16 3.51
N LYS A 134 -39.93 7.99 4.28
CA LYS A 134 -40.45 9.27 4.80
C LYS A 134 -40.79 10.26 3.67
N ASP A 135 -40.05 10.22 2.59
CA ASP A 135 -40.29 11.02 1.38
C ASP A 135 -41.37 10.39 0.47
N GLY A 136 -42.02 9.29 0.91
CA GLY A 136 -43.09 8.61 0.20
C GLY A 136 -42.61 7.64 -0.89
N ILE A 137 -41.32 7.40 -0.98
CA ILE A 137 -40.69 6.50 -1.95
C ILE A 137 -40.50 5.14 -1.27
N SER A 138 -41.33 4.16 -1.63
CA SER A 138 -41.29 2.80 -1.08
C SER A 138 -41.62 1.75 -2.15
N GLY A 139 -41.12 0.53 -1.98
CA GLY A 139 -41.44 -0.61 -2.85
C GLY A 139 -40.35 -1.67 -2.89
N ASP A 140 -40.76 -2.94 -3.02
CA ASP A 140 -39.88 -4.12 -3.03
C ASP A 140 -38.94 -4.18 -4.26
N GLY A 141 -39.16 -3.34 -5.27
CA GLY A 141 -38.33 -3.23 -6.47
C GLY A 141 -37.22 -2.18 -6.40
N LEU A 142 -36.97 -1.59 -5.23
CA LEU A 142 -36.01 -0.50 -5.08
C LEU A 142 -34.57 -1.04 -5.00
N ASP A 143 -33.85 -1.00 -6.11
CA ASP A 143 -32.42 -1.34 -6.16
C ASP A 143 -31.58 -0.13 -5.71
N LEU A 144 -31.06 -0.21 -4.49
CA LEU A 144 -30.41 0.90 -3.81
C LEU A 144 -28.90 0.82 -3.99
N ASN A 145 -28.35 1.63 -4.90
CA ASN A 145 -26.90 1.76 -5.06
C ASN A 145 -26.31 2.59 -3.90
N VAL A 146 -26.02 1.93 -2.77
CA VAL A 146 -25.39 2.54 -1.58
C VAL A 146 -24.08 3.25 -1.94
N GLY A 147 -23.35 2.71 -2.93
CA GLY A 147 -22.08 3.26 -3.41
C GLY A 147 -22.14 4.69 -3.93
N ALA A 148 -23.33 5.17 -4.34
CA ALA A 148 -23.53 6.52 -4.86
C ALA A 148 -23.81 7.57 -3.77
N TRP A 149 -24.00 7.16 -2.52
CA TRP A 149 -24.42 8.06 -1.43
C TRP A 149 -23.22 8.64 -0.66
N THR A 150 -23.35 9.89 -0.23
CA THR A 150 -22.30 10.58 0.54
C THR A 150 -22.01 9.95 1.89
N GLU A 151 -23.03 9.35 2.50
CA GLU A 151 -22.98 8.62 3.76
C GLU A 151 -22.07 7.39 3.65
N TRP A 152 -22.11 6.72 2.50
CA TRP A 152 -21.20 5.62 2.19
C TRP A 152 -19.77 6.13 2.14
N GLU A 153 -19.49 7.17 1.35
CA GLU A 153 -18.15 7.75 1.23
C GLU A 153 -17.57 8.22 2.58
N ALA A 154 -18.41 8.79 3.47
CA ALA A 154 -18.01 9.14 4.82
C ALA A 154 -17.68 7.91 5.67
N GLY A 155 -18.55 6.89 5.64
CA GLY A 155 -18.34 5.63 6.34
C GLY A 155 -17.09 4.88 5.88
N LEU A 156 -16.79 4.94 4.58
CA LEU A 156 -15.56 4.39 4.00
C LEU A 156 -14.31 5.04 4.61
N LYS A 157 -14.28 6.37 4.68
CA LYS A 157 -13.12 7.11 5.24
C LYS A 157 -12.89 6.83 6.72
N GLU A 158 -13.97 6.67 7.50
CA GLU A 158 -13.89 6.27 8.91
C GLU A 158 -13.24 4.88 9.04
N ILE A 159 -13.74 3.88 8.31
CA ILE A 159 -13.20 2.52 8.33
C ILE A 159 -11.75 2.52 7.84
N GLN A 160 -11.46 3.20 6.75
CA GLN A 160 -10.12 3.31 6.17
C GLN A 160 -9.11 3.84 7.19
N THR A 161 -9.47 4.88 7.94
CA THR A 161 -8.60 5.49 8.96
C THR A 161 -8.31 4.50 10.09
N VAL A 162 -9.36 3.89 10.66
CA VAL A 162 -9.22 2.91 11.75
C VAL A 162 -8.35 1.72 11.35
N PHE A 163 -8.54 1.20 10.14
CA PHE A 163 -7.76 0.05 9.69
C PHE A 163 -6.34 0.43 9.32
N LYS A 164 -6.11 1.58 8.69
CA LYS A 164 -4.76 2.09 8.44
C LYS A 164 -3.94 2.18 9.73
N ASP A 165 -4.53 2.68 10.82
CA ASP A 165 -3.87 2.74 12.13
C ASP A 165 -3.56 1.34 12.68
N ARG A 166 -4.50 0.41 12.61
CA ARG A 166 -4.30 -0.99 13.05
C ARG A 166 -3.22 -1.71 12.26
N PHE A 167 -3.18 -1.53 10.94
CA PHE A 167 -2.11 -2.09 10.10
C PHE A 167 -0.76 -1.45 10.41
N ALA A 168 -0.72 -0.15 10.73
CA ALA A 168 0.50 0.52 11.16
C ALA A 168 1.00 0.02 12.53
N GLU A 169 0.11 -0.29 13.46
CA GLU A 169 0.45 -0.94 14.73
C GLU A 169 0.98 -2.35 14.53
N TRP A 170 0.34 -3.14 13.67
CA TRP A 170 0.81 -4.47 13.29
C TRP A 170 2.19 -4.41 12.63
N LYS A 171 2.45 -3.44 11.75
CA LYS A 171 3.78 -3.20 11.15
C LYS A 171 4.86 -2.98 12.22
N LYS A 172 4.57 -2.28 13.31
CA LYS A 172 5.55 -2.08 14.40
C LYS A 172 5.99 -3.38 15.05
N LYS A 173 5.16 -4.43 15.00
CA LYS A 173 5.52 -5.78 15.49
C LYS A 173 6.45 -6.49 14.51
N LEU A 174 6.26 -6.30 13.20
CA LEU A 174 7.14 -6.86 12.16
C LEU A 174 8.58 -6.37 12.26
N VAL A 175 8.81 -5.11 12.64
CA VAL A 175 10.15 -4.53 12.77
C VAL A 175 10.87 -5.02 14.03
N LYS A 176 10.14 -5.60 14.99
CA LYS A 176 10.68 -6.13 16.26
C LYS A 176 10.92 -7.64 16.24
N SER A 177 10.41 -8.34 15.23
CA SER A 177 10.62 -9.77 15.00
C SER A 177 11.82 -10.01 14.10
#